data_AF-A0A966XLC4-F1
#
_entry.id   AF-A0A966XLC4-F1
#
_cell.length_a   1.000
_cell.length_b   1.000
_cell.length_c   1.000
_cell.angle_alpha   90.00
_cell.angle_beta   90.00
_cell.angle_gamma   90.00
#
_symmetry.space_group_name_H-M   'P 1'
#
loop_
_entity.id
_entity.type
_entity.pdbx_description
1 polymer ?
#
loop_
_entity_poly.entity_id
_entity_poly.type
_entity_poly.pdbx_seq_one_letter_code
_entity_poly.pdbx_strand_id
1 'polypeptide(L)' 'MATWVIILDYVLGIIMWTLIGRSAMNIFQREDSNFFFMKAFVRITQPLINLFRFITPS' A
#
# COMPACT_ATOMS: atom_id res chain seq x y z
N MET A 1 2.01 21.09 22.47
CA MET A 1 1.71 19.91 21.65
C MET A 1 2.98 19.09 21.52
N ALA A 2 2.95 17.80 21.86
CA ALA A 2 4.14 16.96 21.79
C ALA A 2 4.49 16.67 20.33
N THR A 3 5.62 17.18 19.83
CA THR A 3 6.12 17.01 18.46
C THR A 3 6.15 15.54 18.02
N TRP A 4 6.38 14.62 18.96
CA TRP A 4 6.35 13.17 18.73
C TRP A 4 4.98 12.65 18.25
N VAL A 5 3.88 13.20 18.76
CA VAL A 5 2.52 12.78 18.36
C VAL A 5 2.26 13.12 16.90
N ILE A 6 2.72 14.30 16.45
CA ILE A 6 2.61 14.73 15.06
C ILE A 6 3.39 13.79 14.14
N ILE A 7 4.63 13.44 14.52
CA ILE A 7 5.46 12.51 13.75
C ILE A 7 4.76 11.15 13.62
N LEU A 8 4.19 10.64 14.71
CA LEU A 8 3.51 9.34 14.73
C LEU A 8 2.25 9.36 13.86
N ASP A 9 1.48 10.44 13.90
CA ASP A 9 0.29 10.65 13.06
C ASP A 9 0.64 10.63 11.57
N TYR A 10 1.69 11.35 11.16
CA TYR A 10 2.15 11.33 9.76
C TYR A 10 2.68 9.97 9.32
N VAL A 11 3.39 9.23 10.18
CA VAL A 11 3.88 7.88 9.86
C VAL A 11 2.71 6.92 9.65
N LEU A 12 1.72 6.92 10.55
CA LEU A 12 0.51 6.10 10.41
C LEU A 12 -0.32 6.52 9.18
N GLY A 13 -0.41 7.82 8.92
CA GLY A 13 -1.08 8.36 7.73
C GLY A 13 -0.43 7.87 6.44
N ILE A 14 0.90 7.92 6.33
CA ILE A 14 1.63 7.42 5.15
C ILE A 14 1.37 5.93 4.95
N ILE A 15 1.42 5.11 6.01
CA ILE A 15 1.12 3.67 5.93
C ILE A 15 -0.30 3.45 5.40
N MET A 16 -1.29 4.17 5.94
CA MET A 16 -2.68 4.06 5.50
C MET A 16 -2.85 4.44 4.02
N TRP A 17 -2.28 5.57 3.59
CA TRP A 17 -2.35 6.04 2.20
C TRP A 17 -1.70 5.05 1.22
N THR A 18 -0.63 4.35 1.62
CA THR A 18 -0.01 3.31 0.78
C THR A 18 -0.90 2.09 0.58
N LEU A 19 -1.64 1.67 1.63
CA LEU A 19 -2.60 0.56 1.55
C LEU A 19 -3.82 0.93 0.70
N ILE A 20 -4.33 2.16 0.85
CA ILE A 20 -5.43 2.69 0.01
C ILE A 20 -5.01 2.73 -1.45
N GLY A 21 -3.79 3.17 -1.77
CA GLY A 21 -3.26 3.15 -3.14
C GLY A 21 -3.19 1.74 -3.74
N ARG A 22 -2.80 0.73 -2.96
CA ARG A 22 -2.82 -0.69 -3.39
C ARG A 22 -4.24 -1.17 -3.68
N SER A 23 -5.18 -0.85 -2.80
CA SER A 23 -6.59 -1.23 -2.98
C SER A 23 -7.21 -0.56 -4.20
N ALA A 24 -6.98 0.75 -4.38
CA ALA A 24 -7.46 1.51 -5.53
C ALA A 24 -6.94 0.93 -6.84
N MET A 25 -5.66 0.57 -6.91
CA MET A 25 -5.07 -0.03 -8.11
C MET A 25 -5.63 -1.43 -8.42
N ASN A 26 -5.96 -2.21 -7.39
CA ASN A 26 -6.68 -3.49 -7.55
C ASN A 26 -8.13 -3.29 -8.07
N ILE A 27 -8.76 -2.16 -7.74
CA ILE A 27 -10.12 -1.81 -8.20
C ILE A 27 -10.10 -1.25 -9.63
N PHE A 28 -9.12 -0.40 -9.96
CA PHE A 28 -9.05 0.26 -11.27
C PHE A 28 -8.55 -0.65 -12.39
N GLN A 29 -7.89 -1.76 -12.07
CA GLN A 29 -7.53 -2.79 -13.04
C GLN A 29 -7.70 -4.17 -12.37
N ARG A 30 -8.56 -5.04 -12.92
CA ARG A 30 -8.59 -6.47 -12.55
C ARG A 30 -7.21 -7.08 -12.83
N GLU A 31 -6.70 -7.90 -11.90
CA GLU A 31 -5.37 -8.54 -11.95
C GLU A 31 -5.05 -9.32 -13.26
N ASP A 32 -6.04 -9.57 -14.12
CA ASP A 32 -5.93 -10.26 -15.41
C ASP A 32 -5.68 -9.36 -16.65
N SER A 33 -5.55 -8.04 -16.49
CA SER A 33 -5.27 -7.17 -17.64
C SER A 33 -3.77 -7.20 -18.00
N ASN A 34 -3.45 -7.67 -19.21
CA ASN A 34 -2.11 -7.74 -19.83
C ASN A 34 -1.42 -6.37 -20.08
N PHE A 35 -1.75 -5.33 -19.30
CA PHE A 35 -1.17 -4.00 -19.45
C PHE A 35 0.10 -3.81 -18.59
N PHE A 36 1.12 -3.22 -19.20
CA PHE A 36 2.45 -2.93 -18.64
C PHE A 36 2.42 -2.26 -17.26
N PHE A 37 1.41 -1.44 -16.97
CA PHE A 37 1.22 -0.74 -15.70
C PHE A 37 0.89 -1.66 -14.51
N MET A 38 0.13 -2.75 -14.72
CA MET A 38 -0.21 -3.71 -13.66
C MET A 38 1.04 -4.39 -13.10
N LYS A 39 1.95 -4.86 -13.98
CA LYS A 39 3.19 -5.53 -13.56
C LYS A 39 4.12 -4.61 -12.78
N ALA A 40 4.27 -3.36 -13.22
CA ALA A 40 5.10 -2.39 -12.52
C ALA A 40 4.53 -2.09 -11.13
N PHE A 41 3.22 -1.90 -11.02
CA PHE A 41 2.58 -1.63 -9.75
C PHE A 41 2.60 -2.82 -8.79
N VAL A 42 2.29 -4.01 -9.28
CA VAL A 42 2.32 -5.25 -8.50
C VAL A 42 3.72 -5.46 -7.92
N ARG A 43 4.78 -5.25 -8.71
CA ARG A 43 6.19 -5.36 -8.28
C ARG A 43 6.58 -4.33 -7.21
N ILE A 44 6.12 -3.09 -7.31
CA ILE A 44 6.43 -2.04 -6.33
C ILE A 44 5.77 -2.33 -4.99
N THR A 45 4.59 -2.93 -5.03
CA THR A 45 3.68 -2.91 -3.89
C THR A 45 3.52 -4.29 -3.24
N GLN A 46 4.02 -5.37 -3.87
CA GLN A 46 4.27 -6.69 -3.26
C GLN A 46 5.28 -6.71 -2.09
N PRO A 47 6.45 -6.05 -2.15
CA PRO A 47 7.35 -6.02 -1.01
C PRO A 47 6.72 -5.29 0.19
N LEU A 48 5.91 -4.27 -0.07
CA LEU A 48 5.14 -3.57 0.95
C LEU A 48 4.08 -4.50 1.57
N ILE A 49 3.29 -5.20 0.77
CA ILE A 49 2.32 -6.20 1.27
C ILE A 49 3.03 -7.32 2.06
N ASN A 50 4.17 -7.83 1.58
CA ASN A 50 4.91 -8.88 2.28
C ASN A 50 5.44 -8.41 3.64
N LEU A 51 5.77 -7.12 3.77
CA LEU A 51 6.14 -6.52 5.05
C LEU A 51 4.95 -6.52 6.03
N PHE A 52 3.74 -6.25 5.51
CA PHE A 52 2.51 -6.19 6.29
C PHE A 52 1.76 -7.54 6.39
N ARG A 53 2.19 -8.59 5.69
CA ARG A 53 1.65 -9.96 5.79
C ARG A 53 1.71 -10.53 7.20
N PHE A 54 2.66 -10.04 8.00
CA PHE A 54 2.78 -10.38 9.41
C PHE A 54 1.62 -9.81 10.26
N ILE A 55 1.11 -8.64 9.88
CA ILE A 55 0.07 -7.91 10.60
C ILE A 55 -1.32 -8.24 10.04
N THR A 56 -1.40 -8.55 8.74
CA THR A 56 -2.66 -8.85 8.06
C THR A 56 -2.55 -10.20 7.34
N PRO A 57 -3.11 -11.30 7.90
CA PRO A 57 -3.27 -12.53 7.16
C PRO A 57 -4.34 -12.34 6.09
N SER A 58 -4.11 -12.95 4.92
CA SER A 58 -5.01 -12.98 3.76
C SER A 58 -6.27 -13.79 4.01
#